data_AF-A0A352BES5-F1
#
_entry.id   AF-A0A352BES5-F1
#
_cell.length_a   1.000
_cell.length_b   1.000
_cell.length_c   1.000
_cell.angle_alpha   90.00
_cell.angle_beta   90.00
_cell.angle_gamma   90.00
#
_symmetry.space_group_name_H-M   'P 1'
#
loop_
_entity.id
_entity.type
_entity.pdbx_description
1 polymer ?
#
loop_
_entity_poly.entity_id
_entity_poly.type
_entity_poly.pdbx_seq_one_letter_code
_entity_poly.pdbx_strand_id
1 'polypeptide(L)' 'MIGNKKNMKEAPVLIPVSEFLESYNKNMPAGWPRVTGALLQKFRDAHASLFTHGDLWSLDQHRKKLMDWLPRNSD' A
#
# COMPACT_ATOMS: atom_id res chain seq x y z
N MET A 1 -5.73 -13.74 22.54
CA MET A 1 -5.77 -14.51 21.27
C MET A 1 -6.37 -13.61 20.20
N ILE A 2 -5.58 -12.87 19.42
CA ILE A 2 -6.10 -12.12 18.27
C ILE A 2 -5.20 -12.43 17.07
N GLY A 3 -5.37 -13.64 16.56
CA GLY A 3 -4.85 -14.07 15.27
C GLY A 3 -6.00 -14.09 14.28
N ASN A 4 -6.54 -12.92 13.93
CA ASN A 4 -7.52 -12.82 12.86
C ASN A 4 -6.79 -12.98 11.52
N LYS A 5 -6.45 -14.24 11.20
CA LYS A 5 -6.10 -14.69 9.87
C LYS A 5 -7.34 -14.52 9.00
N LYS A 6 -7.54 -13.33 8.44
CA LYS A 6 -8.54 -13.12 7.39
C LYS A 6 -8.01 -13.77 6.12
N ASN A 7 -8.40 -15.03 5.93
CA ASN A 7 -8.39 -15.71 4.65
C ASN A 7 -9.46 -15.02 3.77
N MET A 8 -9.05 -14.14 2.87
CA MET A 8 -9.96 -13.48 1.92
C MET A 8 -9.38 -13.57 0.51
N LYS A 9 -9.72 -14.68 -0.13
CA LYS A 9 -10.24 -14.79 -1.50
C LYS A 9 -10.22 -13.46 -2.28
N GLU A 10 -9.21 -13.30 -3.14
CA GLU A 10 -9.28 -12.86 -4.55
C GLU A 10 -10.24 -11.73 -4.99
N ALA A 11 -10.70 -10.86 -4.09
CA ALA A 11 -11.29 -9.57 -4.45
C ALA A 11 -10.26 -8.46 -4.18
N PRO A 12 -10.21 -7.39 -5.00
CA PRO A 12 -9.34 -6.25 -4.71
C PRO A 12 -9.77 -5.63 -3.38
N VAL A 13 -9.02 -5.94 -2.32
CA VAL A 13 -9.28 -5.39 -0.98
C VAL A 13 -8.89 -3.91 -1.04
N LEU A 14 -9.91 -3.07 -1.11
CA LEU A 14 -9.82 -1.63 -1.00
C LEU A 14 -9.77 -1.27 0.49
N ILE A 15 -8.61 -0.83 0.94
CA ILE A 15 -8.36 -0.47 2.35
C ILE A 15 -7.94 0.99 2.47
N PRO A 16 -8.16 1.64 3.62
CA PRO A 16 -7.65 2.99 3.84
C PRO A 16 -6.11 3.02 3.90
N VAL A 17 -5.54 4.20 3.64
CA VAL A 17 -4.07 4.40 3.59
C VAL A 17 -3.34 3.92 4.86
N SER A 18 -3.94 4.09 6.05
CA SER A 18 -3.36 3.64 7.32
C SER A 18 -3.25 2.11 7.37
N GLU A 19 -4.31 1.41 6.98
CA GLU A 19 -4.32 -0.06 6.97
C GLU A 19 -3.41 -0.61 5.85
N PHE A 20 -3.30 0.12 4.73
CA PHE A 20 -2.34 -0.18 3.67
C PHE A 20 -0.91 -0.04 4.16
N LEU A 21 -0.59 1.06 4.84
CA LEU A 21 0.73 1.32 5.40
C LEU A 21 1.13 0.24 6.41
N GLU A 22 0.24 -0.12 7.33
CA GLU A 22 0.47 -1.20 8.30
C GLU A 22 0.65 -2.54 7.60
N SER A 23 -0.25 -2.89 6.68
CA SER A 23 -0.20 -4.16 5.94
C SER A 23 1.06 -4.27 5.09
N TYR A 24 1.47 -3.19 4.44
CA TYR A 24 2.68 -3.13 3.62
C TYR A 24 3.92 -3.31 4.48
N ASN A 25 4.08 -2.49 5.52
CA ASN A 25 5.25 -2.56 6.39
C ASN A 25 5.34 -3.89 7.15
N LYS A 26 4.20 -4.50 7.52
CA LYS A 26 4.14 -5.79 8.21
C LYS A 26 4.50 -6.97 7.30
N ASN A 27 4.22 -6.88 6.00
CA ASN A 27 4.49 -7.95 5.03
C ASN A 27 5.82 -7.74 4.26
N MET A 28 6.58 -6.68 4.57
CA MET A 28 7.87 -6.46 3.93
C MET A 28 9.01 -7.18 4.67
N PRO A 29 9.92 -7.85 3.94
CA PRO A 29 11.07 -8.49 4.55
C PRO A 29 12.06 -7.43 5.07
N ALA A 30 12.85 -7.83 6.06
CA ALA A 30 13.89 -7.00 6.64
C ALA A 30 14.91 -6.61 5.56
N GLY A 31 14.90 -5.35 5.14
CA GLY A 31 15.75 -4.83 4.06
C GLY A 31 15.02 -3.92 3.07
N TRP A 32 13.67 -4.00 2.98
CA TRP A 32 12.91 -3.03 2.20
C TRP A 32 12.71 -1.72 2.99
N PRO A 33 12.88 -0.55 2.36
CA PRO A 33 12.53 0.72 2.98
C PRO A 33 11.06 0.73 3.41
N ARG A 34 10.83 1.15 4.65
CA ARG A 34 9.48 1.33 5.18
C ARG A 34 8.81 2.48 4.46
N VAL A 35 7.63 2.22 3.91
CA VAL A 35 6.79 3.30 3.37
C VAL A 35 6.25 4.09 4.54
N THR A 36 6.44 5.40 4.50
CA THR A 36 5.82 6.35 5.43
C THR A 36 4.56 6.95 4.83
N GLY A 37 3.71 7.54 5.66
CA GLY A 37 2.51 8.25 5.20
C GLY A 37 2.85 9.37 4.21
N ALA A 38 3.99 10.05 4.40
CA ALA A 38 4.48 11.08 3.48
C ALA A 38 4.80 10.51 2.08
N LEU A 39 5.39 9.32 2.00
CA LEU A 39 5.71 8.68 0.74
C LEU A 39 4.45 8.14 0.04
N LEU A 40 3.50 7.60 0.81
CA LEU A 40 2.18 7.24 0.27
C LEU A 40 1.43 8.46 -0.26
N GLN A 41 1.55 9.61 0.40
CA GLN A 41 0.93 10.85 -0.04
C GLN A 41 1.56 11.35 -1.35
N LYS A 42 2.90 11.30 -1.48
CA LYS A 42 3.59 11.58 -2.75
C LYS A 42 3.18 10.61 -3.86
N PHE A 43 3.11 9.31 -3.56
CA PHE A 43 2.66 8.31 -4.52
C PHE A 43 1.21 8.59 -4.96
N ARG A 44 0.34 8.92 -4.01
CA ARG A 44 -1.04 9.26 -4.29
C ARG A 44 -1.15 10.49 -5.19
N ASP A 45 -0.38 11.53 -4.91
CA ASP A 45 -0.39 12.76 -5.72
C ASP A 45 0.11 12.46 -7.15
N ALA A 46 1.23 11.74 -7.26
CA ALA A 46 1.80 11.32 -8.54
C ALA A 46 0.89 10.35 -9.33
N HIS A 47 0.08 9.57 -8.63
CA HIS A 47 -0.81 8.56 -9.22
C HIS A 47 -2.28 8.82 -8.87
N ALA A 48 -2.69 10.08 -8.75
CA ALA A 48 -4.06 10.44 -8.36
C ALA A 48 -5.12 9.82 -9.30
N SER A 49 -4.74 9.59 -10.56
CA SER A 49 -5.55 8.91 -11.57
C SER A 49 -5.86 7.43 -11.27
N LEU A 50 -5.11 6.77 -10.39
CA LEU A 50 -5.41 5.40 -9.92
C LEU A 50 -6.49 5.39 -8.82
N PHE A 51 -6.71 6.54 -8.17
CA PHE A 51 -7.66 6.71 -7.09
C PHE A 51 -9.04 7.11 -7.63
N THR A 52 -9.65 6.25 -8.44
CA THR A 52 -10.97 6.49 -9.05
C THR A 52 -12.13 6.32 -8.07
N HIS A 53 -11.92 5.55 -7.00
CA HIS A 53 -12.89 5.31 -5.91
C HIS A 53 -12.60 6.16 -4.65
N GLY A 54 -11.95 7.31 -4.81
CA GLY A 54 -11.58 8.20 -3.71
C GLY A 54 -10.30 7.75 -2.99
N ASP A 55 -10.28 7.78 -1.67
CA ASP A 55 -9.09 7.56 -0.82
C ASP A 55 -8.71 6.08 -0.59
N LEU A 56 -9.28 5.17 -1.37
CA LEU A 56 -9.15 3.73 -1.15
C LEU A 56 -7.94 3.14 -1.88
N TRP A 57 -7.17 2.32 -1.18
CA TRP A 57 -5.97 1.67 -1.68
C TRP A 57 -6.23 0.18 -1.94
N SER A 58 -6.12 -0.24 -3.19
CA SER A 58 -6.10 -1.65 -3.59
C SER A 58 -4.77 -2.30 -3.21
N LEU A 59 -4.78 -3.28 -2.31
CA LEU A 59 -3.56 -3.95 -1.86
C LEU A 59 -2.74 -4.56 -3.00
N ASP A 60 -3.34 -5.20 -4.00
CA ASP A 60 -2.57 -5.81 -5.10
C ASP A 60 -2.03 -4.74 -6.06
N GLN A 61 -2.92 -3.89 -6.56
CA GLN A 61 -2.61 -2.90 -7.59
C GLN A 61 -1.67 -1.80 -7.08
N HIS A 62 -2.00 -1.19 -5.95
CA HIS A 62 -1.19 -0.11 -5.38
C HIS A 62 0.11 -0.65 -4.81
N ARG A 63 0.16 -1.86 -4.23
CA ARG A 63 1.43 -2.44 -3.77
C ARG A 63 2.39 -2.67 -4.92
N LYS A 64 1.93 -3.27 -6.03
CA LYS A 64 2.79 -3.49 -7.21
C LYS A 64 3.31 -2.16 -7.76
N LYS A 65 2.42 -1.17 -7.95
CA LYS A 65 2.83 0.15 -8.44
C LYS A 65 3.74 0.89 -7.46
N LEU A 66 3.47 0.82 -6.18
CA LEU A 66 4.29 1.46 -5.15
C LEU A 66 5.67 0.80 -5.06
N MET A 67 5.76 -0.53 -5.18
CA MET A 67 7.05 -1.24 -5.22
C MET A 67 7.88 -0.89 -6.47
N ASP A 68 7.24 -0.67 -7.60
CA ASP A 68 7.89 -0.20 -8.84
C ASP A 68 8.33 1.28 -8.72
N TRP A 69 7.51 2.11 -8.06
CA TRP A 69 7.75 3.54 -7.91
C TRP A 69 8.76 3.89 -6.81
N LEU A 70 8.75 3.17 -5.68
CA LEU A 70 9.63 3.33 -4.52
C LEU A 70 11.12 3.47 -4.89
N PRO A 71 11.76 2.52 -5.60
CA PRO A 71 13.19 2.61 -5.90
C PRO A 71 13.53 3.81 -6.78
N ARG A 72 12.55 4.38 -7.50
CA ARG A 72 12.73 5.58 -8.32
C ARG A 72 12.53 6.89 -7.55
N ASN A 73 11.92 6.82 -6.37
CA ASN A 73 11.48 8.00 -5.61
C ASN A 73 11.82 7.93 -4.11
N SER A 74 12.73 7.02 -3.72
CA SER A 74 13.33 6.90 -2.40
C SER A 74 14.53 7.85 -2.31
N ASP A 75 14.26 9.14 -2.17
CA ASP A 75 15.25 10.18 -1.83
C ASP A 75 14.89 10.76 -0.46
#